data_AF-A0A1B0B625-F1
#
_entry.id   AF-A0A1B0B625-F1
#
_cell.length_a   1.000
_cell.length_b   1.000
_cell.length_c   1.000
_cell.angle_alpha   90.00
_cell.angle_beta   90.00
_cell.angle_gamma   90.00
#
_symmetry.space_group_name_H-M   'P 1'
#
loop_
_entity.id
_entity.type
_entity.pdbx_description
1 polymer ?
#
loop_
_entity_poly.entity_id
_entity_poly.type
_entity_poly.pdbx_seq_one_letter_code
_entity_poly.pdbx_strand_id
1 'polypeptide(L)'
;MFNPVPADDKRFHWPRQCVWLKLNGSWPLKSAKDFQSELDATESYSTFLYSLWSWYVILSVGVTIVYQTAFLITNFGDIMMTTENCCTTFMGALNFVRLLHMRLNQNQFRRVIEQFVNNIWINREHHPQVAHECENRMSTFRVMTILLSCLIAMYCLLPLIILFVDVGWNAPEKPFPYKMLFPYDAHHGWRYAFTYAFTSYAGICVVTTLFAEDSIFGFFVTYTCGKFRLLHQRIDNIISDSNELIRKHQNDNDIQRICEKKLNEIAYDHNKLIEFSNRLEHFFNPILLVNFLISSVLICMVGFQLVTGQDMFIGDYVKFIVYISSSLSQLYILCWNGDDLIQHSTETAKHLYGCNWEGVTLNIQNAKRLPNWHRVEVFHLTSIHPTNKEFRQNLQIMILCSQRPVKITALKFSILSLQSFTAILSTSMSYFTLLQTVYNADQEEDHKLTMGLLILHYTCFEHFLIIITNLRAFICMPKANINKLRSLILPLNLILDNSSGISVTSDNISMRLVNSSARCFSFGPPSNETMSSNDLYAVLQQIKRLSGKKELIKTWNNLLK
;
A
#
# COMPACT_ATOMS: atom_id res chain seq x y z
N MET A 1 -4.67 -27.82 3.54
CA MET A 1 -4.97 -26.36 3.42
C MET A 1 -5.68 -26.09 2.10
N PHE A 2 -6.58 -25.11 2.06
CA PHE A 2 -7.31 -24.71 0.86
C PHE A 2 -6.46 -23.77 -0.02
N ASN A 3 -5.98 -24.23 -1.18
CA ASN A 3 -5.19 -23.42 -2.10
C ASN A 3 -5.78 -23.55 -3.52
N PRO A 4 -6.85 -22.81 -3.85
CA PRO A 4 -7.40 -22.82 -5.21
C PRO A 4 -6.39 -22.20 -6.17
N VAL A 5 -6.36 -22.73 -7.39
CA VAL A 5 -5.56 -22.25 -8.52
C VAL A 5 -6.53 -21.87 -9.63
N PRO A 6 -6.37 -20.71 -10.29
CA PRO A 6 -7.15 -20.35 -11.47
C PRO A 6 -7.05 -21.43 -12.54
N ALA A 7 -8.17 -21.76 -13.18
CA ALA A 7 -8.21 -22.81 -14.20
C ALA A 7 -7.32 -22.49 -15.42
N ASP A 8 -7.15 -21.21 -15.71
CA ASP A 8 -6.45 -20.67 -16.86
C ASP A 8 -4.98 -20.29 -16.58
N ASP A 9 -4.51 -20.36 -15.34
CA ASP A 9 -3.15 -19.97 -14.97
C ASP A 9 -2.51 -20.91 -13.92
N LYS A 10 -1.77 -21.91 -14.42
CA LYS A 10 -1.01 -22.85 -13.58
C LYS A 10 0.21 -22.22 -12.90
N ARG A 11 0.63 -21.02 -13.30
CA ARG A 11 1.74 -20.26 -12.71
C ARG A 11 1.25 -19.23 -11.70
N PHE A 12 0.00 -19.30 -11.26
CA PHE A 12 -0.53 -18.49 -10.18
C PHE A 12 0.19 -18.79 -8.85
N HIS A 13 0.57 -17.73 -8.14
CA HIS A 13 1.13 -17.84 -6.79
C HIS A 13 0.54 -16.77 -5.90
N TRP A 14 0.15 -17.17 -4.69
CA TRP A 14 -0.22 -16.23 -3.63
C TRP A 14 0.98 -15.38 -3.19
N PRO A 15 0.75 -14.15 -2.69
CA PRO A 15 1.80 -13.36 -2.06
C PRO A 15 2.55 -14.19 -1.01
N ARG A 16 3.89 -14.10 -1.00
CA ARG A 16 4.74 -14.87 -0.06
C ARG A 16 4.36 -14.64 1.40
N GLN A 17 3.81 -13.48 1.71
CA GLN A 17 3.31 -13.10 3.03
C GLN A 17 2.20 -14.04 3.54
N CYS A 18 1.42 -14.65 2.64
CA CYS A 18 0.37 -15.59 3.02
C CYS A 18 0.91 -16.88 3.68
N VAL A 19 2.21 -17.17 3.53
CA VAL A 19 2.87 -18.27 4.26
C VAL A 19 2.75 -18.07 5.77
N TRP A 20 2.75 -16.83 6.25
CA TRP A 20 2.59 -16.53 7.68
C TRP A 20 1.17 -16.80 8.17
N LEU A 21 0.15 -16.51 7.37
CA LEU A 21 -1.23 -16.92 7.68
C LEU A 21 -1.35 -18.45 7.77
N LYS A 22 -0.61 -19.16 6.91
CA LYS A 22 -0.54 -20.63 6.97
C LYS A 22 0.17 -21.08 8.25
N LEU A 23 1.31 -20.50 8.60
CA LEU A 23 2.09 -20.84 9.78
C LEU A 23 1.32 -20.61 11.09
N ASN A 24 0.59 -19.50 11.20
CA ASN A 24 -0.13 -19.12 12.42
C ASN A 24 -1.51 -19.80 12.53
N GLY A 25 -1.89 -20.65 11.57
CA GLY A 25 -3.17 -21.38 11.64
C GLY A 25 -4.39 -20.64 11.07
N SER A 26 -4.20 -19.42 10.56
CA SER A 26 -5.27 -18.54 10.08
C SER A 26 -5.71 -18.80 8.64
N TRP A 27 -4.97 -19.63 7.89
CA TRP A 27 -5.32 -19.93 6.49
C TRP A 27 -6.44 -20.98 6.40
N PRO A 28 -7.39 -20.85 5.45
CA PRO A 28 -8.55 -21.73 5.39
C PRO A 28 -8.22 -23.17 5.06
N LEU A 29 -9.01 -24.04 5.69
CA LEU A 29 -8.99 -25.48 5.51
C LEU A 29 -9.86 -25.89 4.31
N LYS A 30 -9.59 -27.09 3.77
CA LYS A 30 -10.46 -27.69 2.76
C LYS A 30 -11.82 -28.01 3.41
N SER A 31 -12.91 -27.93 2.64
CA SER A 31 -14.24 -28.28 3.13
C SER A 31 -14.39 -29.80 3.12
N ALA A 32 -15.23 -30.34 4.02
CA ALA A 32 -15.61 -31.75 4.01
C ALA A 32 -16.16 -32.23 2.65
N LYS A 33 -16.72 -31.31 1.84
CA LYS A 33 -17.24 -31.58 0.49
C LYS A 33 -16.16 -31.78 -0.59
N ASP A 34 -14.92 -31.39 -0.31
CA ASP A 34 -13.80 -31.53 -1.26
C ASP A 34 -13.09 -32.89 -1.14
N PHE A 35 -13.51 -33.72 -0.18
CA PHE A 35 -12.96 -35.05 0.09
C PHE A 35 -13.81 -36.10 -0.63
N GLN A 36 -13.21 -36.88 -1.54
CA GLN A 36 -13.90 -37.81 -2.43
C GLN A 36 -13.31 -39.24 -2.43
N SER A 37 -12.31 -39.59 -1.59
CA SER A 37 -11.61 -40.92 -1.70
C SER A 37 -10.93 -41.42 -0.43
N GLU A 38 -10.58 -42.70 -0.30
CA GLU A 38 -9.89 -43.27 0.89
C GLU A 38 -8.55 -42.62 1.31
N LEU A 39 -7.95 -41.73 0.50
CA LEU A 39 -6.87 -40.81 0.93
C LEU A 39 -7.32 -39.77 1.98
N ASP A 40 -8.61 -39.73 2.31
CA ASP A 40 -9.25 -38.74 3.17
C ASP A 40 -8.90 -38.90 4.67
N ALA A 41 -8.47 -40.08 5.14
CA ALA A 41 -8.13 -40.28 6.55
C ALA A 41 -6.85 -39.52 6.97
N THR A 42 -5.82 -39.54 6.13
CA THR A 42 -4.54 -38.86 6.39
C THR A 42 -4.69 -37.34 6.26
N GLU A 43 -5.47 -36.86 5.28
CA GLU A 43 -5.79 -35.43 5.16
C GLU A 43 -6.71 -34.94 6.31
N SER A 44 -7.61 -35.79 6.81
CA SER A 44 -8.44 -35.49 7.98
C SER A 44 -7.61 -35.32 9.25
N TYR A 45 -6.64 -36.21 9.49
CA TYR A 45 -5.70 -36.08 10.62
C TYR A 45 -4.84 -34.81 10.52
N SER A 46 -4.30 -34.50 9.33
CA SER A 46 -3.54 -33.26 9.09
C SER A 46 -4.38 -32.01 9.33
N THR A 47 -5.66 -32.04 8.93
CA THR A 47 -6.62 -30.94 9.15
C THR A 47 -6.92 -30.75 10.64
N PHE A 48 -7.07 -31.84 11.39
CA PHE A 48 -7.24 -31.82 12.83
C PHE A 48 -6.01 -31.24 13.54
N LEU A 49 -4.80 -31.70 13.21
CA LEU A 49 -3.55 -31.18 13.77
C LEU A 49 -3.37 -29.69 13.48
N TYR A 50 -3.68 -29.25 12.25
CA TYR A 50 -3.63 -27.83 11.89
C TYR A 50 -4.62 -26.98 12.69
N SER A 51 -5.82 -27.53 12.93
CA SER A 51 -6.84 -26.90 13.76
C SER A 51 -6.37 -26.74 15.21
N LEU A 52 -5.79 -27.80 15.78
CA LEU A 52 -5.23 -27.79 17.13
C LEU A 52 -4.08 -26.78 17.25
N TRP A 53 -3.18 -26.75 16.27
CA TRP A 53 -2.09 -25.79 16.19
C TRP A 53 -2.57 -24.33 16.16
N SER A 54 -3.58 -24.04 15.33
CA SER A 54 -4.17 -22.70 15.25
C SER A 54 -4.73 -22.23 16.60
N TRP A 55 -5.46 -23.11 17.31
CA TRP A 55 -5.98 -22.80 18.63
C TRP A 55 -4.87 -22.64 19.67
N TYR A 56 -3.80 -23.43 19.58
CA TYR A 56 -2.60 -23.25 20.40
C TYR A 56 -1.95 -21.88 20.19
N VAL A 57 -1.80 -21.41 18.94
CA VAL A 57 -1.25 -20.07 18.65
C VAL A 57 -2.12 -18.95 19.22
N ILE A 58 -3.45 -19.07 19.10
CA ILE A 58 -4.37 -18.09 19.69
C ILE A 58 -4.24 -18.09 21.21
N LEU A 59 -4.21 -19.28 21.83
CA LEU A 59 -4.07 -19.43 23.27
C LEU A 59 -2.72 -18.87 23.77
N SER A 60 -1.62 -19.14 23.07
CA SER A 60 -0.29 -18.68 23.46
C SER A 60 -0.21 -17.15 23.45
N VAL A 61 -0.75 -16.50 22.41
CA VAL A 61 -0.88 -15.04 22.35
C VAL A 61 -1.75 -14.52 23.49
N GLY A 62 -2.90 -15.16 23.74
CA GLY A 62 -3.78 -14.81 24.86
C GLY A 62 -3.08 -14.86 26.22
N VAL A 63 -2.32 -15.92 26.49
CA VAL A 63 -1.53 -16.07 27.73
C VAL A 63 -0.46 -14.98 27.86
N THR A 64 0.25 -14.64 26.77
CA THR A 64 1.24 -13.56 26.82
C THR A 64 0.62 -12.19 27.09
N ILE A 65 -0.59 -11.91 26.59
CA ILE A 65 -1.31 -10.67 26.88
C ILE A 65 -1.67 -10.60 28.37
N VAL A 66 -2.07 -11.73 28.98
CA VAL A 66 -2.35 -11.78 30.42
C VAL A 66 -1.10 -11.43 31.23
N TYR A 67 0.07 -11.99 30.87
CA TYR A 67 1.33 -11.69 31.57
C TYR A 67 1.79 -10.24 31.39
N GLN A 68 1.60 -9.65 30.20
CA GLN A 68 1.88 -8.23 29.97
C GLN A 68 0.92 -7.32 30.74
N THR A 69 -0.37 -7.66 30.75
CA THR A 69 -1.39 -6.89 31.48
C THR A 69 -1.13 -6.94 32.99
N ALA A 70 -0.76 -8.09 33.53
CA ALA A 70 -0.38 -8.22 34.94
C ALA A 70 0.83 -7.32 35.28
N PHE A 71 1.86 -7.32 34.41
CA PHE A 71 3.02 -6.43 34.57
C PHE A 71 2.64 -4.95 34.53
N LEU A 72 1.73 -4.58 33.64
CA LEU A 72 1.24 -3.21 33.49
C LEU A 72 0.50 -2.74 34.75
N ILE A 73 -0.36 -3.59 35.32
CA ILE A 73 -1.12 -3.26 36.55
C ILE A 73 -0.18 -3.07 37.74
N THR A 74 0.84 -3.93 37.89
CA THR A 74 1.78 -3.82 39.03
C THR A 74 2.69 -2.61 38.95
N ASN A 75 3.03 -2.15 37.74
CA ASN A 75 3.96 -1.05 37.51
C ASN A 75 3.27 0.25 37.08
N PHE A 76 1.96 0.36 37.30
CA PHE A 76 1.16 1.52 36.88
C PHE A 76 1.64 2.86 37.48
N GLY A 77 2.40 2.80 38.59
CA GLY A 77 2.99 3.97 39.23
C GLY A 77 4.14 4.62 38.43
N ASP A 78 4.80 3.88 37.53
CA ASP A 78 5.84 4.42 36.65
C ASP A 78 5.24 4.68 35.26
N ILE A 79 5.06 5.95 34.92
CA ILE A 79 4.42 6.39 33.68
C ILE A 79 5.24 5.97 32.45
N MET A 80 6.58 6.03 32.51
CA MET A 80 7.44 5.71 31.37
C MET A 80 7.43 4.21 31.09
N MET A 81 7.53 3.40 32.16
CA MET A 81 7.42 1.95 32.07
C MET A 81 6.03 1.52 31.61
N THR A 82 4.99 2.17 32.13
CA THR A 82 3.59 1.85 31.81
C THR A 82 3.29 2.14 30.35
N THR A 83 3.67 3.31 29.84
CA THR A 83 3.41 3.70 28.45
C THR A 83 4.09 2.78 27.43
N GLU A 84 5.29 2.26 27.75
CA GLU A 84 6.01 1.34 26.86
C GLU A 84 5.28 -0.01 26.75
N ASN A 85 4.87 -0.53 27.90
CA ASN A 85 4.16 -1.80 27.99
C ASN A 85 2.73 -1.68 27.47
N CYS A 86 2.12 -0.51 27.62
CA CYS A 86 0.81 -0.19 27.10
C CYS A 86 0.76 -0.33 25.57
N CYS A 87 1.77 0.18 24.85
CA CYS A 87 1.89 0.01 23.40
C CYS A 87 1.85 -1.46 22.98
N THR A 88 2.69 -2.29 23.60
CA THR A 88 2.83 -3.71 23.24
C THR A 88 1.62 -4.53 23.68
N THR A 89 1.05 -4.23 24.86
CA THR A 89 -0.14 -4.90 25.39
C THR A 89 -1.37 -4.60 24.54
N PHE A 90 -1.62 -3.33 24.21
CA PHE A 90 -2.76 -2.97 23.36
C PHE A 90 -2.59 -3.51 21.93
N MET A 91 -1.38 -3.43 21.36
CA MET A 91 -1.10 -4.07 20.07
C MET A 91 -1.37 -5.58 20.12
N GLY A 92 -0.93 -6.27 21.17
CA GLY A 92 -1.19 -7.70 21.37
C GLY A 92 -2.68 -8.01 21.49
N ALA A 93 -3.40 -7.30 22.35
CA ALA A 93 -4.84 -7.47 22.57
C ALA A 93 -5.66 -7.23 21.30
N LEU A 94 -5.34 -6.17 20.56
CA LEU A 94 -5.99 -5.85 19.30
C LEU A 94 -5.70 -6.91 18.22
N ASN A 95 -4.46 -7.39 18.12
CA ASN A 95 -4.14 -8.50 17.19
C ASN A 95 -4.76 -9.83 17.60
N PHE A 96 -4.97 -10.09 18.89
CA PHE A 96 -5.71 -11.26 19.35
C PHE A 96 -7.14 -11.26 18.81
N VAL A 97 -7.80 -10.10 18.77
CA VAL A 97 -9.12 -9.95 18.14
C VAL A 97 -9.06 -10.28 16.64
N ARG A 98 -8.01 -9.85 15.93
CA ARG A 98 -7.79 -10.17 14.50
C ARG A 98 -7.64 -11.67 14.27
N LEU A 99 -6.78 -12.33 15.05
CA LEU A 99 -6.57 -13.79 15.02
C LEU A 99 -7.88 -14.56 15.28
N LEU A 100 -8.63 -14.15 16.30
CA LEU A 100 -9.91 -14.77 16.63
C LEU A 100 -10.93 -14.57 15.51
N HIS A 101 -11.02 -13.35 14.96
CA HIS A 101 -11.90 -13.04 13.83
C HIS A 101 -11.58 -13.91 12.60
N MET A 102 -10.30 -13.97 12.21
CA MET A 102 -9.80 -14.85 11.14
C MET A 102 -10.24 -16.30 11.37
N ARG A 103 -10.07 -16.79 12.59
CA ARG A 103 -10.35 -18.18 12.95
C ARG A 103 -11.84 -18.53 12.98
N LEU A 104 -12.68 -17.64 13.49
CA LEU A 104 -14.11 -17.87 13.56
C LEU A 104 -14.77 -17.75 12.18
N ASN A 105 -14.25 -16.88 11.31
CA ASN A 105 -14.85 -16.59 10.00
C ASN A 105 -14.16 -17.29 8.81
N GLN A 106 -13.50 -18.43 9.04
CA GLN A 106 -12.77 -19.20 8.01
C GLN A 106 -13.60 -19.51 6.76
N ASN A 107 -14.89 -19.83 6.93
CA ASN A 107 -15.80 -20.10 5.81
C ASN A 107 -16.05 -18.86 4.94
N GLN A 108 -16.13 -17.69 5.56
CA GLN A 108 -16.29 -16.43 4.82
C GLN A 108 -14.99 -16.08 4.07
N PHE A 109 -13.84 -16.27 4.72
CA PHE A 109 -12.55 -16.04 4.11
C PHE A 109 -12.36 -16.89 2.86
N ARG A 110 -12.71 -18.17 2.97
CA ARG A 110 -12.68 -19.14 1.87
C ARG A 110 -13.48 -18.66 0.68
N ARG A 111 -14.72 -18.20 0.90
CA ARG A 111 -15.58 -17.67 -0.17
C ARG A 111 -14.97 -16.44 -0.85
N VAL A 112 -14.29 -15.56 -0.10
CA VAL A 112 -13.56 -14.41 -0.68
C VAL A 112 -12.43 -14.91 -1.59
N ILE A 113 -11.64 -15.88 -1.12
CA ILE A 113 -10.55 -16.48 -1.92
C ILE A 113 -11.10 -17.16 -3.19
N GLU A 114 -12.18 -17.94 -3.08
CA GLU A 114 -12.85 -18.61 -4.21
C GLU A 114 -13.34 -17.59 -5.24
N GLN A 115 -14.05 -16.55 -4.79
CA GLN A 115 -14.54 -15.50 -5.68
C GLN A 115 -13.40 -14.72 -6.33
N PHE A 116 -12.31 -14.47 -5.60
CA PHE A 116 -11.14 -13.80 -6.14
C PHE A 116 -10.52 -14.59 -7.29
N VAL A 117 -10.24 -15.88 -7.07
CA VAL A 117 -9.60 -16.75 -8.07
C VAL A 117 -10.47 -16.89 -9.31
N ASN A 118 -11.79 -17.02 -9.14
CA ASN A 118 -12.70 -17.26 -10.27
C ASN A 118 -13.05 -16.00 -11.06
N ASN A 119 -13.19 -14.85 -10.40
CA ASN A 119 -13.76 -13.65 -11.02
C ASN A 119 -12.75 -12.48 -11.15
N ILE A 120 -11.75 -12.40 -10.27
CA ILE A 120 -10.89 -11.22 -10.14
C ILE A 120 -9.46 -11.47 -10.62
N TRP A 121 -8.99 -12.71 -10.61
CA TRP A 121 -7.64 -13.04 -11.07
C TRP A 121 -7.39 -12.53 -12.50
N ILE A 122 -6.22 -11.92 -12.70
CA ILE A 122 -5.76 -11.42 -14.00
C ILE A 122 -4.61 -12.31 -14.45
N ASN A 123 -4.86 -13.09 -15.49
CA ASN A 123 -3.86 -13.94 -16.09
C ASN A 123 -2.82 -13.10 -16.84
N ARG A 124 -1.55 -13.35 -16.54
CA ARG A 124 -0.41 -12.63 -17.10
C ARG A 124 -0.24 -12.86 -18.61
N GLU A 125 -0.64 -14.02 -19.12
CA GLU A 125 -0.53 -14.33 -20.55
C GLU A 125 -1.52 -13.52 -21.38
N HIS A 126 -2.73 -13.29 -20.84
CA HIS A 126 -3.78 -12.53 -21.51
C HIS A 126 -3.61 -11.01 -21.38
N HIS A 127 -3.22 -10.53 -20.19
CA HIS A 127 -3.13 -9.09 -19.89
C HIS A 127 -1.79 -8.73 -19.22
N PRO A 128 -0.66 -8.80 -19.94
CA PRO A 128 0.68 -8.67 -19.36
C PRO A 128 0.95 -7.30 -18.74
N GLN A 129 0.44 -6.21 -19.34
CA GLN A 129 0.67 -4.85 -18.86
C GLN A 129 0.00 -4.61 -17.50
N VAL A 130 -1.27 -4.97 -17.36
CA VAL A 130 -2.03 -4.77 -16.12
C VAL A 130 -1.55 -5.72 -15.02
N ALA A 131 -1.26 -6.98 -15.36
CA ALA A 131 -0.70 -7.93 -14.40
C ALA A 131 0.65 -7.45 -13.86
N HIS A 132 1.54 -6.94 -14.73
CA HIS A 132 2.83 -6.40 -14.30
C HIS A 132 2.70 -5.17 -13.41
N GLU A 133 1.75 -4.27 -13.70
CA GLU A 133 1.48 -3.12 -12.84
C GLU A 133 1.00 -3.56 -11.45
N CYS A 134 0.10 -4.55 -11.38
CA CYS A 134 -0.37 -5.12 -10.11
C CYS A 134 0.77 -5.77 -9.31
N GLU A 135 1.64 -6.55 -9.97
CA GLU A 135 2.83 -7.15 -9.35
C GLU A 135 3.80 -6.07 -8.81
N ASN A 136 3.98 -4.97 -9.53
CA ASN A 136 4.84 -3.86 -9.11
C ASN A 136 4.25 -3.11 -7.92
N ARG A 137 2.93 -2.85 -7.91
CA ARG A 137 2.22 -2.26 -6.76
C ARG A 137 2.35 -3.14 -5.52
N MET A 138 2.30 -4.47 -5.69
CA MET A 138 2.51 -5.44 -4.60
C MET A 138 3.94 -5.43 -4.05
N SER A 139 4.90 -4.85 -4.77
CA SER A 139 6.28 -4.71 -4.28
C SER A 139 6.37 -3.83 -3.04
N THR A 140 5.51 -2.84 -2.89
CA THR A 140 5.45 -1.97 -1.70
C THR A 140 5.18 -2.79 -0.42
N PHE A 141 4.21 -3.72 -0.48
CA PHE A 141 3.91 -4.63 0.62
C PHE A 141 5.07 -5.58 0.94
N ARG A 142 5.85 -6.01 -0.07
CA ARG A 142 7.06 -6.81 0.15
C ARG A 142 8.14 -6.03 0.91
N VAL A 143 8.38 -4.78 0.53
CA VAL A 143 9.35 -3.90 1.23
C VAL A 143 8.91 -3.69 2.68
N MET A 144 7.63 -3.38 2.92
CA MET A 144 7.09 -3.25 4.27
C MET A 144 7.27 -4.52 5.09
N THR A 145 6.99 -5.69 4.50
CA THR A 145 7.18 -6.98 5.18
C THR A 145 8.62 -7.16 5.64
N ILE A 146 9.60 -6.81 4.81
CA ILE A 146 11.02 -6.91 5.16
C ILE A 146 11.35 -5.97 6.32
N LEU A 147 10.89 -4.71 6.28
CA LEU A 147 11.12 -3.75 7.35
C LEU A 147 10.53 -4.21 8.69
N LEU A 148 9.30 -4.71 8.68
CA LEU A 148 8.67 -5.27 9.88
C LEU A 148 9.38 -6.54 10.37
N SER A 149 9.89 -7.37 9.45
CA SER A 149 10.67 -8.56 9.79
C SER A 149 11.99 -8.18 10.48
N CYS A 150 12.65 -7.11 10.04
CA CYS A 150 13.83 -6.57 10.71
C CYS A 150 13.47 -6.03 12.11
N LEU A 151 12.33 -5.36 12.25
CA LEU A 151 11.86 -4.84 13.54
C LEU A 151 11.61 -5.96 14.55
N ILE A 152 10.89 -7.02 14.18
CA ILE A 152 10.66 -8.15 15.10
C ILE A 152 11.96 -8.90 15.41
N ALA A 153 12.87 -9.03 14.43
CA ALA A 153 14.19 -9.60 14.67
C ALA A 153 14.97 -8.77 15.69
N MET A 154 14.93 -7.43 15.59
CA MET A 154 15.52 -6.54 16.59
C MET A 154 14.95 -6.80 17.99
N TYR A 155 13.62 -6.90 18.12
CA TYR A 155 12.96 -7.19 19.40
C TYR A 155 13.35 -8.53 20.02
N CYS A 156 13.61 -9.54 19.19
CA CYS A 156 14.03 -10.86 19.65
C CYS A 156 15.56 -11.00 19.83
N LEU A 157 16.37 -10.15 19.20
CA LEU A 157 17.84 -10.26 19.25
C LEU A 157 18.45 -9.32 20.28
N LEU A 158 17.93 -8.10 20.44
CA LEU A 158 18.48 -7.09 21.34
C LEU A 158 18.54 -7.55 22.81
N PRO A 159 17.50 -8.18 23.39
CA PRO A 159 17.60 -8.76 24.74
C PRO A 159 18.66 -9.86 24.85
N LEU A 160 18.86 -10.67 23.81
CA LEU A 160 19.91 -11.70 23.81
C LEU A 160 21.29 -11.07 23.77
N ILE A 161 21.48 -10.03 22.96
CA ILE A 161 22.75 -9.30 22.90
C ILE A 161 23.07 -8.71 24.28
N ILE A 162 22.12 -8.04 24.94
CA ILE A 162 22.29 -7.50 26.30
C ILE A 162 22.64 -8.62 27.29
N LEU A 163 21.95 -9.77 27.21
CA LEU A 163 22.23 -10.91 28.08
C LEU A 163 23.66 -11.44 27.91
N PHE A 164 24.15 -11.57 26.68
CA PHE A 164 25.46 -12.18 26.41
C PHE A 164 26.63 -11.19 26.53
N VAL A 165 26.41 -9.90 26.32
CA VAL A 165 27.46 -8.87 26.33
C VAL A 165 27.58 -8.18 27.69
N ASP A 166 26.47 -7.80 28.31
CA ASP A 166 26.48 -6.95 29.51
C ASP A 166 26.23 -7.73 30.80
N VAL A 167 25.15 -8.52 30.83
CA VAL A 167 24.63 -9.09 32.09
C VAL A 167 25.28 -10.44 32.43
N GLY A 168 25.52 -11.28 31.41
CA GLY A 168 26.04 -12.62 31.55
C GLY A 168 24.97 -13.68 31.88
N TRP A 169 25.24 -14.94 31.49
CA TRP A 169 24.27 -16.04 31.59
C TRP A 169 23.84 -16.40 33.03
N ASN A 170 24.70 -16.15 34.02
CA ASN A 170 24.46 -16.50 35.41
C ASN A 170 23.79 -15.38 36.21
N ALA A 171 23.35 -14.31 35.55
CA ALA A 171 22.68 -13.21 36.21
C ALA A 171 21.33 -13.63 36.82
N PRO A 172 20.97 -13.08 38.00
CA PRO A 172 19.70 -13.37 38.67
C PRO A 172 18.50 -12.81 37.91
N GLU A 173 18.68 -11.66 37.25
CA GLU A 173 17.67 -11.03 36.41
C GLU A 173 18.14 -11.01 34.96
N LYS A 174 17.29 -11.51 34.06
CA LYS A 174 17.59 -11.66 32.63
C LYS A 174 16.54 -10.95 31.79
N PRO A 175 16.95 -10.26 30.72
CA PRO A 175 16.01 -9.52 29.89
C PRO A 175 15.11 -10.46 29.07
N PHE A 176 13.85 -10.09 28.91
CA PHE A 176 12.89 -10.72 27.99
C PHE A 176 12.56 -9.75 26.83
N PRO A 177 12.07 -10.25 25.67
CA PRO A 177 11.68 -9.39 24.54
C PRO A 177 10.57 -8.39 24.88
N TYR A 178 9.71 -8.78 25.80
CA TYR A 178 8.61 -7.96 26.30
C TYR A 178 8.63 -8.04 27.83
N LYS A 179 8.31 -6.93 28.49
CA LYS A 179 8.19 -6.89 29.95
C LYS A 179 6.90 -7.59 30.35
N MET A 180 7.03 -8.63 31.18
CA MET A 180 5.95 -9.54 31.54
C MET A 180 6.12 -9.96 33.01
N LEU A 181 5.00 -10.23 33.69
CA LEU A 181 5.00 -10.78 35.04
C LEU A 181 4.64 -12.26 34.98
N PHE A 182 5.61 -13.12 35.26
CA PHE A 182 5.42 -14.57 35.26
C PHE A 182 5.02 -15.06 36.66
N PRO A 183 4.08 -16.01 36.78
CA PRO A 183 3.66 -16.59 38.08
C PRO A 183 4.68 -17.57 38.66
N TYR A 184 5.83 -17.75 38.01
CA TYR A 184 6.91 -18.63 38.39
C TYR A 184 8.26 -17.96 38.12
N ASP A 185 9.32 -18.51 38.69
CA ASP A 185 10.68 -18.02 38.48
C ASP A 185 11.19 -18.40 37.07
N ALA A 186 11.00 -17.47 36.13
CA ALA A 186 11.33 -17.61 34.72
C ALA A 186 12.80 -17.25 34.40
N HIS A 187 13.56 -16.67 35.33
CA HIS A 187 14.91 -16.15 35.05
C HIS A 187 16.01 -17.24 35.16
N HIS A 188 15.69 -18.39 35.75
CA HIS A 188 16.70 -19.39 36.13
C HIS A 188 16.75 -20.62 35.21
N GLY A 189 17.98 -21.03 34.87
CA GLY A 189 18.28 -22.29 34.18
C GLY A 189 17.56 -22.49 32.85
N TRP A 190 17.02 -23.70 32.64
CA TRP A 190 16.32 -24.09 31.42
C TRP A 190 14.95 -23.40 31.25
N ARG A 191 14.35 -22.92 32.35
CA ARG A 191 13.04 -22.23 32.33
C ARG A 191 13.11 -20.91 31.59
N TYR A 192 14.25 -20.21 31.69
CA TYR A 192 14.51 -18.99 30.93
C TYR A 192 14.49 -19.26 29.43
N ALA A 193 15.28 -20.23 28.95
CA ALA A 193 15.35 -20.55 27.53
C ALA A 193 13.98 -20.94 26.95
N PHE A 194 13.21 -21.74 27.68
CA PHE A 194 11.87 -22.13 27.26
C PHE A 194 10.89 -20.95 27.24
N THR A 195 10.86 -20.15 28.31
CA THR A 195 9.98 -18.98 28.41
C THR A 195 10.33 -17.96 27.33
N TYR A 196 11.62 -17.72 27.10
CA TYR A 196 12.12 -16.83 26.05
C TYR A 196 11.67 -17.27 24.66
N ALA A 197 11.82 -18.57 24.33
CA ALA A 197 11.38 -19.12 23.06
C ALA A 197 9.86 -18.99 22.90
N PHE A 198 9.09 -19.28 23.94
CA PHE A 198 7.64 -19.16 23.96
C PHE A 198 7.17 -17.71 23.71
N THR A 199 7.70 -16.74 24.46
CA THR A 199 7.31 -15.32 24.32
C THR A 199 7.77 -14.73 22.99
N SER A 200 8.95 -15.12 22.50
CA SER A 200 9.45 -14.68 21.19
C SER A 200 8.56 -15.23 20.06
N TYR A 201 8.20 -16.52 20.14
CA TYR A 201 7.31 -17.14 19.16
C TYR A 201 5.94 -16.46 19.12
N ALA A 202 5.32 -16.21 20.29
CA ALA A 202 4.05 -15.48 20.37
C ALA A 202 4.15 -14.07 19.76
N GLY A 203 5.21 -13.33 20.06
CA GLY A 203 5.47 -12.01 19.46
C GLY A 203 5.63 -12.05 17.94
N ILE A 204 6.38 -13.03 17.42
CA ILE A 204 6.51 -13.27 15.98
C ILE A 204 5.15 -13.57 15.36
N CYS A 205 4.32 -14.40 15.98
CA CYS A 205 2.96 -14.70 15.49
C CYS A 205 2.08 -13.44 15.40
N VAL A 206 2.14 -12.55 16.39
CA VAL A 206 1.37 -11.29 16.40
C VAL A 206 1.75 -10.41 15.21
N VAL A 207 3.04 -10.10 15.07
CA VAL A 207 3.52 -9.19 14.01
C VAL A 207 3.33 -9.82 12.62
N THR A 208 3.58 -11.13 12.49
CA THR A 208 3.43 -11.82 11.21
C THR A 208 2.00 -11.95 10.74
N THR A 209 1.05 -12.05 11.66
CA THR A 209 -0.37 -12.01 11.32
C THR A 209 -0.78 -10.63 10.82
N LEU A 210 -0.37 -9.57 11.53
CA LEU A 210 -0.71 -8.19 11.18
C LEU A 210 -0.37 -7.87 9.72
N PHE A 211 0.89 -8.07 9.31
CA PHE A 211 1.28 -7.71 7.95
C PHE A 211 0.75 -8.69 6.90
N ALA A 212 0.55 -9.96 7.24
CA ALA A 212 0.09 -10.94 6.28
C ALA A 212 -1.38 -10.72 5.91
N GLU A 213 -2.21 -10.32 6.87
CA GLU A 213 -3.59 -9.86 6.65
C GLU A 213 -3.63 -8.60 5.77
N ASP A 214 -2.81 -7.60 6.08
CA ASP A 214 -2.76 -6.36 5.30
C ASP A 214 -2.28 -6.61 3.87
N SER A 215 -1.33 -7.53 3.69
CA SER A 215 -0.80 -7.92 2.38
C SER A 215 -1.83 -8.65 1.54
N ILE A 216 -2.61 -9.58 2.11
CA ILE A 216 -3.66 -10.27 1.35
C ILE A 216 -4.83 -9.35 1.02
N PHE A 217 -5.19 -8.45 1.94
CA PHE A 217 -6.18 -7.40 1.67
C PHE A 217 -5.71 -6.49 0.51
N GLY A 218 -4.49 -5.98 0.61
CA GLY A 218 -3.88 -5.16 -0.44
C GLY A 218 -3.81 -5.88 -1.79
N PHE A 219 -3.56 -7.20 -1.78
CA PHE A 219 -3.57 -8.03 -2.98
C PHE A 219 -4.95 -8.10 -3.63
N PHE A 220 -6.00 -8.37 -2.85
CA PHE A 220 -7.36 -8.37 -3.36
C PHE A 220 -7.78 -7.01 -3.92
N VAL A 221 -7.48 -5.91 -3.22
CA VAL A 221 -7.83 -4.56 -3.68
C VAL A 221 -7.05 -4.19 -4.94
N THR A 222 -5.72 -4.40 -4.96
CA THR A 222 -4.86 -4.07 -6.12
C THR A 222 -5.35 -4.76 -7.39
N TYR A 223 -5.67 -6.06 -7.32
CA TYR A 223 -6.16 -6.80 -8.49
C TYR A 223 -7.59 -6.43 -8.86
N THR A 224 -8.42 -6.03 -7.90
CA THR A 224 -9.75 -5.47 -8.18
C THR A 224 -9.62 -4.16 -8.96
N CYS A 225 -8.72 -3.26 -8.56
CA CYS A 225 -8.37 -2.05 -9.32
C CYS A 225 -7.87 -2.40 -10.74
N GLY A 226 -7.01 -3.41 -10.85
CA GLY A 226 -6.56 -3.93 -12.15
C GLY A 226 -7.71 -4.40 -13.04
N LYS A 227 -8.72 -5.07 -12.47
CA LYS A 227 -9.92 -5.48 -13.21
C LYS A 227 -10.81 -4.30 -13.61
N PHE A 228 -10.96 -3.29 -12.76
CA PHE A 228 -11.62 -2.04 -13.15
C PHE A 228 -10.92 -1.40 -14.35
N ARG A 229 -9.58 -1.37 -14.36
CA ARG A 229 -8.82 -0.84 -15.51
C ARG A 229 -9.05 -1.64 -16.80
N LEU A 230 -9.11 -2.97 -16.71
CA LEU A 230 -9.45 -3.81 -17.87
C LEU A 230 -10.89 -3.57 -18.34
N LEU A 231 -11.82 -3.34 -17.39
CA LEU A 231 -13.18 -2.94 -17.69
C LEU A 231 -13.22 -1.59 -18.43
N HIS A 232 -12.45 -0.59 -17.97
CA HIS A 232 -12.33 0.71 -18.63
C HIS A 232 -11.82 0.58 -20.07
N GLN A 233 -10.77 -0.23 -20.29
CA GLN A 233 -10.26 -0.51 -21.64
C GLN A 233 -11.32 -1.15 -22.55
N ARG A 234 -12.15 -2.05 -22.02
CA ARG A 234 -13.26 -2.64 -22.78
C ARG A 234 -14.38 -1.65 -23.08
N ILE A 235 -14.64 -0.73 -22.15
CA ILE A 235 -15.63 0.34 -22.33
C ILE A 235 -15.16 1.31 -23.42
N ASP A 236 -13.91 1.77 -23.36
CA ASP A 236 -13.36 2.73 -24.34
C ASP A 236 -13.35 2.17 -25.77
N ASN A 237 -13.13 0.86 -25.90
CA ASN A 237 -13.08 0.17 -27.19
C ASN A 237 -14.40 -0.47 -27.62
N ILE A 238 -15.51 -0.29 -26.88
CA ILE A 238 -16.77 -1.00 -27.14
C ILE A 238 -17.29 -0.75 -28.56
N ILE A 239 -17.23 0.50 -29.03
CA ILE A 239 -17.68 0.90 -30.37
C ILE A 239 -16.64 0.51 -31.43
N SER A 240 -15.35 0.71 -31.18
CA SER A 240 -14.29 0.36 -32.15
C SER A 240 -14.23 -1.14 -32.41
N ASP A 241 -14.32 -1.97 -31.37
CA ASP A 241 -14.28 -3.42 -31.49
C ASP A 241 -15.55 -3.97 -32.14
N SER A 242 -16.68 -3.27 -31.96
CA SER A 242 -17.92 -3.60 -32.67
C SER A 242 -17.80 -3.20 -34.14
N ASN A 243 -17.12 -2.09 -34.42
CA ASN A 243 -16.84 -1.62 -35.77
C ASN A 243 -15.86 -2.50 -36.55
N GLU A 244 -14.86 -3.11 -35.91
CA GLU A 244 -13.95 -4.02 -36.61
C GLU A 244 -14.69 -5.29 -37.08
N LEU A 245 -15.70 -5.75 -36.32
CA LEU A 245 -16.58 -6.85 -36.71
C LEU A 245 -17.53 -6.49 -37.87
N ILE A 246 -17.78 -5.19 -38.11
CA ILE A 246 -18.54 -4.67 -39.28
C ILE A 246 -17.86 -5.05 -40.59
N ARG A 247 -16.53 -5.09 -40.65
CA ARG A 247 -15.82 -5.48 -41.88
C ARG A 247 -16.13 -6.91 -42.34
N LYS A 248 -16.79 -7.73 -41.50
CA LYS A 248 -17.28 -9.07 -41.84
C LYS A 248 -18.81 -9.20 -41.99
N HIS A 249 -19.63 -8.28 -41.48
CA HIS A 249 -21.10 -8.38 -41.48
C HIS A 249 -21.75 -7.10 -42.03
N GLN A 250 -22.71 -7.25 -42.95
CA GLN A 250 -23.29 -6.14 -43.73
C GLN A 250 -24.53 -5.47 -43.12
N ASN A 251 -25.09 -5.97 -42.00
CA ASN A 251 -26.39 -5.49 -41.47
C ASN A 251 -26.27 -4.63 -40.20
N ASP A 252 -26.91 -3.46 -40.20
CA ASP A 252 -26.96 -2.53 -39.07
C ASP A 252 -27.56 -3.13 -37.78
N ASN A 253 -28.57 -3.99 -37.92
CA ASN A 253 -29.22 -4.65 -36.77
C ASN A 253 -28.27 -5.60 -36.03
N ASP A 254 -27.34 -6.24 -36.74
CA ASP A 254 -26.38 -7.15 -36.12
C ASP A 254 -25.32 -6.36 -35.32
N ILE A 255 -24.96 -5.17 -35.80
CA ILE A 255 -24.03 -4.26 -35.12
C ILE A 255 -24.62 -3.80 -33.77
N GLN A 256 -25.88 -3.38 -33.78
CA GLN A 256 -26.57 -2.95 -32.56
C GLN A 256 -26.63 -4.08 -31.52
N ARG A 257 -26.98 -5.30 -31.95
CA ARG A 257 -26.99 -6.48 -31.09
C ARG A 257 -25.61 -6.79 -30.49
N ILE A 258 -24.54 -6.64 -31.27
CA ILE A 258 -23.17 -6.86 -30.77
C ILE A 258 -22.81 -5.80 -29.73
N CYS A 259 -23.10 -4.52 -29.98
CA CYS A 259 -22.87 -3.43 -29.03
C CYS A 259 -23.63 -3.67 -27.71
N GLU A 260 -24.91 -4.03 -27.78
CA GLU A 260 -25.73 -4.36 -26.61
C GLU A 260 -25.19 -5.57 -25.84
N LYS A 261 -24.83 -6.63 -26.55
CA LYS A 261 -24.25 -7.83 -25.93
C LYS A 261 -22.98 -7.48 -25.17
N LYS A 262 -22.07 -6.72 -25.78
CA LYS A 262 -20.83 -6.28 -25.12
C LYS A 262 -21.11 -5.37 -23.91
N LEU A 263 -22.07 -4.46 -24.02
CA LEU A 263 -22.46 -3.61 -22.90
C LEU A 263 -23.02 -4.43 -21.73
N ASN A 264 -23.85 -5.44 -22.02
CA ASN A 264 -24.39 -6.35 -21.03
C ASN A 264 -23.30 -7.20 -20.36
N GLU A 265 -22.30 -7.66 -21.11
CA GLU A 265 -21.13 -8.35 -20.55
C GLU A 265 -20.32 -7.42 -19.62
N ILE A 266 -20.09 -6.18 -20.02
CA ILE A 266 -19.43 -5.16 -19.18
C ILE A 266 -20.25 -4.88 -17.91
N ALA A 267 -21.58 -4.76 -18.02
CA ALA A 267 -22.46 -4.56 -16.89
C ALA A 267 -22.41 -5.74 -15.92
N TYR A 268 -22.39 -6.96 -16.44
CA TYR A 268 -22.24 -8.19 -15.65
C TYR A 268 -20.92 -8.21 -14.89
N ASP A 269 -19.81 -7.92 -15.57
CA ASP A 269 -18.47 -7.88 -14.97
C ASP A 269 -18.36 -6.76 -13.92
N HIS A 270 -18.90 -5.57 -14.20
CA HIS A 270 -18.95 -4.46 -13.25
C HIS A 270 -19.70 -4.83 -11.97
N ASN A 271 -20.86 -5.48 -12.09
CA ASN A 271 -21.62 -5.98 -10.94
C ASN A 271 -20.85 -7.03 -10.15
N LYS A 272 -20.06 -7.89 -10.81
CA LYS A 272 -19.18 -8.85 -10.14
C LYS A 272 -18.06 -8.17 -9.35
N LEU A 273 -17.48 -7.09 -9.87
CA LEU A 273 -16.48 -6.30 -9.14
C LEU A 273 -17.09 -5.63 -7.89
N ILE A 274 -18.29 -5.08 -8.00
CA ILE A 274 -19.02 -4.49 -6.86
C ILE A 274 -19.36 -5.56 -5.83
N GLU A 275 -19.89 -6.72 -6.26
CA GLU A 275 -20.22 -7.85 -5.38
C GLU A 275 -18.99 -8.34 -4.61
N PHE A 276 -17.86 -8.52 -5.31
CA PHE A 276 -16.61 -8.93 -4.69
C PHE A 276 -16.13 -7.88 -3.68
N SER A 277 -16.13 -6.60 -4.05
CA SER A 277 -15.67 -5.52 -3.17
C SER A 277 -16.51 -5.39 -1.90
N ASN A 278 -17.84 -5.53 -1.99
CA ASN A 278 -18.73 -5.54 -0.84
C ASN A 278 -18.46 -6.73 0.09
N ARG A 279 -18.15 -7.90 -0.48
CA ARG A 279 -17.79 -9.08 0.31
C ARG A 279 -16.42 -8.92 0.97
N LEU A 280 -15.46 -8.33 0.24
CA LEU A 280 -14.13 -7.97 0.72
C LEU A 280 -14.26 -7.04 1.93
N GLU A 281 -15.05 -5.98 1.79
CA GLU A 281 -15.33 -5.01 2.85
C GLU A 281 -15.98 -5.68 4.06
N HIS A 282 -17.06 -6.45 3.88
CA HIS A 282 -17.77 -7.08 5.00
C HIS A 282 -16.84 -7.96 5.84
N PHE A 283 -15.95 -8.70 5.18
CA PHE A 283 -15.03 -9.60 5.84
C PHE A 283 -13.87 -8.89 6.55
N PHE A 284 -13.24 -7.90 5.91
CA PHE A 284 -12.11 -7.17 6.51
C PHE A 284 -12.56 -6.03 7.45
N ASN A 285 -13.85 -5.70 7.48
CA ASN A 285 -14.40 -4.59 8.24
C ASN A 285 -13.88 -4.47 9.71
N PRO A 286 -13.98 -5.52 10.55
CA PRO A 286 -13.48 -5.45 11.93
C PRO A 286 -11.94 -5.42 11.98
N ILE A 287 -11.26 -6.08 11.05
CA ILE A 287 -9.79 -6.10 10.96
C ILE A 287 -9.27 -4.69 10.68
N LEU A 288 -9.89 -3.98 9.74
CA LEU A 288 -9.53 -2.60 9.38
C LEU A 288 -9.74 -1.65 10.56
N LEU A 289 -10.85 -1.75 11.29
CA LEU A 289 -11.07 -0.94 12.49
C LEU A 289 -9.95 -1.16 13.51
N VAL A 290 -9.63 -2.42 13.78
CA VAL A 290 -8.54 -2.76 14.69
C VAL A 290 -7.22 -2.14 14.21
N ASN A 291 -6.94 -2.16 12.90
CA ASN A 291 -5.74 -1.52 12.35
C ASN A 291 -5.70 0.00 12.63
N PHE A 292 -6.82 0.71 12.41
CA PHE A 292 -6.95 2.13 12.73
C PHE A 292 -6.72 2.42 14.23
N LEU A 293 -7.28 1.58 15.11
CA LEU A 293 -7.09 1.70 16.56
C LEU A 293 -5.64 1.46 16.98
N ILE A 294 -4.99 0.42 16.43
CA ILE A 294 -3.57 0.13 16.67
C ILE A 294 -2.73 1.36 16.27
N SER A 295 -2.90 1.88 15.05
CA SER A 295 -2.13 3.03 14.59
C SER A 295 -2.35 4.26 15.48
N SER A 296 -3.59 4.56 15.86
CA SER A 296 -3.88 5.71 16.73
C SER A 296 -3.24 5.57 18.11
N VAL A 297 -3.40 4.42 18.78
CA VAL A 297 -2.81 4.18 20.11
C VAL A 297 -1.28 4.26 20.05
N LEU A 298 -0.66 3.66 19.02
CA LEU A 298 0.79 3.68 18.88
C LEU A 298 1.34 5.09 18.60
N ILE A 299 0.71 5.86 17.71
CA ILE A 299 1.15 7.23 17.43
C ILE A 299 1.06 8.09 18.70
N CYS A 300 -0.04 7.98 19.45
CA CYS A 300 -0.22 8.75 20.69
C CYS A 300 0.79 8.34 21.78
N MET A 301 0.92 7.05 22.06
CA MET A 301 1.75 6.56 23.16
C MET A 301 3.24 6.70 22.85
N VAL A 302 3.68 6.36 21.63
CA VAL A 302 5.08 6.54 21.24
C VAL A 302 5.41 8.03 21.11
N GLY A 303 4.48 8.85 20.63
CA GLY A 303 4.63 10.31 20.61
C GLY A 303 4.85 10.88 22.01
N PHE A 304 4.08 10.41 23.01
CA PHE A 304 4.29 10.77 24.40
C PHE A 304 5.68 10.38 24.90
N GLN A 305 6.11 9.14 24.64
CA GLN A 305 7.43 8.66 25.08
C GLN A 305 8.60 9.43 24.46
N LEU A 306 8.47 9.86 23.20
CA LEU A 306 9.47 10.69 22.54
C LEU A 306 9.57 12.10 23.13
N VAL A 307 8.50 12.64 23.73
CA VAL A 307 8.51 13.97 24.37
C VAL A 307 8.99 13.88 25.81
N THR A 308 8.51 12.90 26.57
CA THR A 308 8.76 12.80 28.02
C THR A 308 10.04 12.03 28.36
N GLY A 309 10.57 11.24 27.43
CA GLY A 309 11.81 10.48 27.62
C GLY A 309 13.05 11.35 27.64
N GLN A 310 13.37 11.93 28.81
CA GLN A 310 14.65 12.57 29.07
C GLN A 310 15.77 11.49 29.15
N ASP A 311 16.93 11.77 28.56
CA ASP A 311 18.13 10.91 28.59
C ASP A 311 17.95 9.46 28.10
N MET A 312 17.09 9.23 27.10
CA MET A 312 16.95 7.89 26.52
C MET A 312 18.23 7.43 25.81
N PHE A 313 18.61 6.16 26.04
CA PHE A 313 19.68 5.52 25.29
C PHE A 313 19.35 5.52 23.79
N ILE A 314 20.38 5.66 22.94
CA ILE A 314 20.23 5.77 21.48
C ILE A 314 19.37 4.63 20.89
N GLY A 315 19.47 3.43 21.47
CA GLY A 315 18.73 2.24 21.06
C GLY A 315 17.21 2.36 21.27
N ASP A 316 16.77 2.92 22.40
CA ASP A 316 15.34 3.10 22.69
C ASP A 316 14.73 4.20 21.83
N TYR A 317 15.49 5.27 21.58
CA TYR A 317 15.07 6.31 20.65
C TYR A 317 14.85 5.73 19.24
N VAL A 318 15.83 5.00 18.69
CA VAL A 318 15.73 4.36 17.36
C VAL A 318 14.53 3.40 17.30
N LYS A 319 14.30 2.61 18.36
CA LYS A 319 13.16 1.69 18.47
C LYS A 319 11.82 2.42 18.30
N PHE A 320 11.62 3.54 18.98
CA PHE A 320 10.40 4.35 18.89
C PHE A 320 10.21 5.01 17.53
N ILE A 321 11.29 5.49 16.90
CA ILE A 321 11.24 6.04 15.54
C ILE A 321 10.75 4.98 14.55
N VAL A 322 11.34 3.78 14.60
CA VAL A 322 10.97 2.70 13.70
C VAL A 322 9.52 2.27 13.92
N TYR A 323 9.04 2.30 15.17
CA TYR A 323 7.65 2.01 15.53
C TYR A 323 6.64 2.97 14.89
N ILE A 324 6.82 4.28 15.06
CA ILE A 324 5.92 5.28 14.46
C ILE A 324 6.01 5.23 12.93
N SER A 325 7.22 5.19 12.37
CA SER A 325 7.42 5.16 10.92
C SER A 325 6.74 3.95 10.28
N SER A 326 6.92 2.76 10.86
CA SER A 326 6.27 1.52 10.42
C SER A 326 4.74 1.61 10.53
N SER A 327 4.22 2.16 11.63
CA SER A 327 2.77 2.27 11.85
C SER A 327 2.13 3.24 10.86
N LEU A 328 2.77 4.38 10.60
CA LEU A 328 2.32 5.35 9.62
C LEU A 328 2.37 4.79 8.20
N SER A 329 3.43 4.07 7.84
CA SER A 329 3.56 3.49 6.49
C SER A 329 2.53 2.39 6.23
N GLN A 330 2.23 1.55 7.23
CA GLN A 330 1.16 0.55 7.13
C GLN A 330 -0.20 1.22 6.89
N LEU A 331 -0.54 2.22 7.72
CA LEU A 331 -1.80 2.95 7.60
C LEU A 331 -1.91 3.67 6.25
N TYR A 332 -0.83 4.33 5.81
CA TYR A 332 -0.76 5.02 4.52
C TYR A 332 -1.02 4.06 3.36
N ILE A 333 -0.32 2.92 3.31
CA ILE A 333 -0.48 1.95 2.22
C ILE A 333 -1.90 1.41 2.18
N LEU A 334 -2.49 1.10 3.34
CA LEU A 334 -3.87 0.64 3.43
C LEU A 334 -4.83 1.71 2.87
N CYS A 335 -4.70 2.96 3.32
CA CYS A 335 -5.52 4.08 2.88
C CYS A 335 -5.35 4.39 1.40
N TRP A 336 -4.13 4.28 0.86
CA TRP A 336 -3.82 4.44 -0.55
C TRP A 336 -4.55 3.41 -1.42
N ASN A 337 -4.55 2.13 -1.02
CA ASN A 337 -5.26 1.09 -1.77
C ASN A 337 -6.77 1.33 -1.77
N GLY A 338 -7.35 1.78 -0.64
CA GLY A 338 -8.76 2.15 -0.57
C GLY A 338 -9.11 3.33 -1.47
N ASP A 339 -8.27 4.36 -1.48
CA ASP A 339 -8.43 5.56 -2.32
C ASP A 339 -8.36 5.23 -3.82
N ASP A 340 -7.41 4.39 -4.20
CA ASP A 340 -7.23 3.91 -5.58
C ASP A 340 -8.45 3.12 -6.07
N LEU A 341 -9.08 2.31 -5.21
CA LEU A 341 -10.32 1.61 -5.53
C LEU A 341 -11.50 2.58 -5.70
N ILE A 342 -11.59 3.61 -4.85
CA ILE A 342 -12.60 4.67 -4.95
C ILE A 342 -12.41 5.43 -6.27
N GLN A 343 -11.18 5.75 -6.63
CA GLN A 343 -10.85 6.45 -7.87
C GLN A 343 -11.24 5.61 -9.09
N HIS A 344 -10.74 4.37 -9.21
CA HIS A 344 -11.02 3.51 -10.35
C HIS A 344 -12.52 3.20 -10.50
N SER A 345 -13.23 2.97 -9.40
CA SER A 345 -14.68 2.74 -9.47
C SER A 345 -15.44 3.98 -9.96
N THR A 346 -15.07 5.18 -9.50
CA THR A 346 -15.69 6.45 -9.93
C THR A 346 -15.36 6.81 -11.37
N GLU A 347 -14.13 6.53 -11.83
CA GLU A 347 -13.71 6.78 -13.22
C GLU A 347 -14.51 5.96 -14.24
N THR A 348 -15.08 4.83 -13.83
CA THR A 348 -15.96 4.00 -14.68
C THR A 348 -17.08 4.82 -15.33
N ALA A 349 -17.68 5.77 -14.60
CA ALA A 349 -18.71 6.65 -15.15
C ALA A 349 -18.18 7.55 -16.28
N LYS A 350 -16.94 8.01 -16.18
CA LYS A 350 -16.29 8.84 -17.21
C LYS A 350 -15.99 8.04 -18.46
N HIS A 351 -15.48 6.81 -18.31
CA HIS A 351 -15.25 5.90 -19.43
C HIS A 351 -16.56 5.54 -20.14
N LEU A 352 -17.61 5.23 -19.38
CA LEU A 352 -18.94 4.95 -19.96
C LEU A 352 -19.50 6.15 -20.72
N TYR A 353 -19.34 7.36 -20.19
CA TYR A 353 -19.75 8.58 -20.89
C TYR A 353 -18.92 8.82 -22.17
N GLY A 354 -17.62 8.52 -22.12
CA GLY A 354 -16.67 8.73 -23.21
C GLY A 354 -16.57 7.60 -24.24
N CYS A 355 -17.45 6.59 -24.18
CA CYS A 355 -17.36 5.42 -25.07
C CYS A 355 -17.81 5.67 -26.53
N ASN A 356 -17.96 6.93 -26.95
CA ASN A 356 -18.44 7.36 -28.27
C ASN A 356 -19.85 6.82 -28.61
N TRP A 357 -20.73 6.74 -27.61
CA TRP A 357 -22.10 6.23 -27.76
C TRP A 357 -22.96 7.12 -28.66
N GLU A 358 -22.60 8.39 -28.83
CA GLU A 358 -23.21 9.37 -29.72
C GLU A 358 -23.04 9.01 -31.22
N GLY A 359 -22.04 8.18 -31.54
CA GLY A 359 -21.68 7.79 -32.90
C GLY A 359 -20.57 8.64 -33.51
N VAL A 360 -19.85 8.05 -34.48
CA VAL A 360 -18.79 8.75 -35.20
C VAL A 360 -19.42 9.63 -36.28
N THR A 361 -19.44 10.95 -36.05
CA THR A 361 -19.81 11.89 -37.10
C THR A 361 -18.58 12.15 -37.97
N LEU A 362 -18.44 11.47 -39.10
CA LEU A 362 -17.42 11.85 -40.08
C LEU A 362 -17.73 13.27 -40.56
N ASN A 363 -16.85 14.22 -40.26
CA ASN A 363 -17.08 15.63 -40.58
C ASN A 363 -17.05 15.82 -42.12
N ILE A 364 -18.22 16.09 -42.70
CA ILE A 364 -18.54 16.15 -44.14
C ILE A 364 -17.85 17.35 -44.86
N GLN A 365 -16.91 18.06 -44.23
CA GLN A 365 -16.25 19.19 -44.90
C GLN A 365 -15.29 18.77 -46.03
N ASN A 366 -14.68 17.59 -45.94
CA ASN A 366 -13.79 17.08 -47.00
C ASN A 366 -14.54 16.37 -48.14
N ALA A 367 -15.80 15.98 -47.94
CA ALA A 367 -16.60 15.30 -48.98
C ALA A 367 -17.03 16.23 -50.11
N LYS A 368 -17.07 17.56 -49.88
CA LYS A 368 -17.39 18.55 -50.93
C LYS A 368 -16.32 18.68 -52.02
N ARG A 369 -15.08 18.20 -51.79
CA ARG A 369 -13.99 18.21 -52.78
C ARG A 369 -13.89 16.94 -53.63
N LEU A 370 -14.77 15.95 -53.42
CA LEU A 370 -14.74 14.70 -54.17
C LEU A 370 -15.60 14.79 -55.46
N PRO A 371 -15.16 14.15 -56.56
CA PRO A 371 -15.90 14.13 -57.82
C PRO A 371 -17.27 13.46 -57.67
N ASN A 372 -18.26 13.88 -58.48
CA ASN A 372 -19.69 13.56 -58.33
C ASN A 372 -20.03 12.07 -58.16
N TRP A 373 -19.27 11.17 -58.78
CA TRP A 373 -19.51 9.72 -58.70
C TRP A 373 -19.03 9.10 -57.38
N HIS A 374 -18.05 9.69 -56.69
CA HIS A 374 -17.68 9.33 -55.31
C HIS A 374 -18.64 9.92 -54.27
N ARG A 375 -19.39 10.97 -54.63
CA ARG A 375 -20.31 11.68 -53.73
C ARG A 375 -21.49 10.78 -53.31
N VAL A 376 -21.90 9.86 -54.19
CA VAL A 376 -23.02 8.92 -53.97
C VAL A 376 -22.62 7.81 -52.99
N GLU A 377 -21.41 7.25 -53.10
CA GLU A 377 -20.89 6.28 -52.12
C GLU A 377 -20.64 6.90 -50.74
N VAL A 378 -20.20 8.16 -50.68
CA VAL A 378 -19.97 8.86 -49.40
C VAL A 378 -21.27 9.28 -48.72
N PHE A 379 -22.35 9.55 -49.47
CA PHE A 379 -23.67 9.79 -48.87
C PHE A 379 -24.25 8.54 -48.19
N HIS A 380 -23.88 7.33 -48.64
CA HIS A 380 -24.22 6.07 -47.96
C HIS A 380 -23.38 5.80 -46.71
N LEU A 381 -22.30 6.55 -46.47
CA LEU A 381 -21.62 6.64 -45.16
C LEU A 381 -22.33 7.66 -44.27
N THR A 382 -23.67 7.61 -44.27
CA THR A 382 -24.55 8.25 -43.29
C THR A 382 -24.04 7.97 -41.89
N SER A 383 -24.00 9.00 -41.05
CA SER A 383 -23.95 8.95 -39.58
C SER A 383 -24.29 7.56 -39.04
N ILE A 384 -23.29 6.72 -38.83
CA ILE A 384 -23.51 5.44 -38.17
C ILE A 384 -23.86 5.83 -36.75
N HIS A 385 -25.12 5.63 -36.37
CA HIS A 385 -25.53 5.61 -34.97
C HIS A 385 -25.37 4.17 -34.50
N PRO A 386 -24.18 3.75 -34.02
CA PRO A 386 -23.92 2.36 -33.66
C PRO A 386 -24.77 1.91 -32.47
N THR A 387 -25.40 2.84 -31.75
CA THR A 387 -26.17 2.60 -30.52
C THR A 387 -27.64 2.88 -30.73
N ASN A 388 -28.48 1.92 -30.34
CA ASN A 388 -29.92 2.05 -30.32
C ASN A 388 -30.43 2.62 -28.98
N LYS A 389 -31.76 2.72 -28.83
CA LYS A 389 -32.38 3.27 -27.62
C LYS A 389 -32.06 2.45 -26.37
N GLU A 390 -32.11 1.12 -26.48
CA GLU A 390 -31.87 0.20 -25.36
C GLU A 390 -30.43 0.30 -24.85
N PHE A 391 -29.44 0.30 -25.75
CA PHE A 391 -28.03 0.56 -25.41
C PHE A 391 -27.88 1.86 -24.60
N ARG A 392 -28.47 2.96 -25.07
CA ARG A 392 -28.35 4.27 -24.41
C ARG A 392 -29.02 4.28 -23.03
N GLN A 393 -30.16 3.61 -22.88
CA GLN A 393 -30.84 3.49 -21.58
C GLN A 393 -30.01 2.67 -20.59
N ASN A 394 -29.46 1.53 -21.02
CA ASN A 394 -28.60 0.70 -20.19
C ASN A 394 -27.31 1.42 -19.81
N LEU A 395 -26.71 2.14 -20.76
CA LEU A 395 -25.52 2.97 -20.51
C LEU A 395 -25.81 4.06 -19.48
N GLN A 396 -26.94 4.76 -19.57
CA GLN A 396 -27.35 5.78 -18.60
C GLN A 396 -27.49 5.19 -17.19
N ILE A 397 -28.12 4.02 -17.05
CA ILE A 397 -28.23 3.32 -15.76
C ILE A 397 -26.84 3.00 -15.22
N MET A 398 -25.97 2.44 -16.06
CA MET A 398 -24.59 2.12 -15.64
C MET A 398 -23.82 3.36 -15.19
N ILE A 399 -23.92 4.49 -15.91
CA ILE A 399 -23.29 5.75 -15.52
C ILE A 399 -23.80 6.20 -14.14
N LEU A 400 -25.12 6.19 -13.92
CA LEU A 400 -25.72 6.56 -12.63
C LEU A 400 -25.27 5.62 -11.49
N CYS A 401 -25.15 4.32 -11.77
CA CYS A 401 -24.64 3.35 -10.80
C CYS A 401 -23.16 3.58 -10.48
N SER A 402 -22.32 3.85 -11.48
CA SER A 402 -20.88 4.09 -11.32
C SER A 402 -20.54 5.42 -10.64
N GLN A 403 -21.48 6.36 -10.52
CA GLN A 403 -21.30 7.58 -9.72
C GLN A 403 -21.25 7.31 -8.21
N ARG A 404 -21.69 6.13 -7.75
CA ARG A 404 -21.52 5.69 -6.36
C ARG A 404 -20.19 4.93 -6.26
N PRO A 405 -19.15 5.52 -5.61
CA PRO A 405 -17.86 4.87 -5.54
C PRO A 405 -17.92 3.58 -4.73
N VAL A 406 -17.12 2.60 -5.12
CA VAL A 406 -16.86 1.42 -4.29
C VAL A 406 -15.91 1.86 -3.17
N LYS A 407 -16.41 1.83 -1.94
CA LYS A 407 -15.68 2.26 -0.73
C LYS A 407 -15.50 1.06 0.19
N ILE A 408 -14.35 1.01 0.85
CA ILE A 408 -14.11 0.05 1.93
C ILE A 408 -14.10 0.83 3.23
N THR A 409 -14.89 0.39 4.21
CA THR A 409 -15.00 1.05 5.52
C THR A 409 -14.45 0.20 6.66
N ALA A 410 -14.07 0.87 7.75
CA ALA A 410 -13.75 0.31 9.04
C ALA A 410 -14.92 0.53 10.01
N LEU A 411 -15.65 -0.54 10.33
CA LEU A 411 -17.01 -0.64 10.89
C LEU A 411 -17.98 0.51 10.53
N LYS A 412 -17.94 1.00 9.28
CA LYS A 412 -18.66 2.22 8.83
C LYS A 412 -18.33 3.50 9.61
N PHE A 413 -17.34 3.46 10.51
CA PHE A 413 -16.85 4.60 11.28
C PHE A 413 -15.96 5.50 10.43
N SER A 414 -15.06 4.90 9.65
CA SER A 414 -14.17 5.61 8.74
C SER A 414 -14.05 4.90 7.40
N ILE A 415 -13.91 5.69 6.34
CA ILE A 415 -13.64 5.19 5.00
C ILE A 415 -12.14 5.03 4.85
N LEU A 416 -11.71 3.95 4.23
CA LEU A 416 -10.31 3.75 3.87
C LEU A 416 -9.95 4.66 2.69
N SER A 417 -9.39 5.83 3.00
CA SER A 417 -9.01 6.85 2.02
C SER A 417 -7.82 7.68 2.52
N LEU A 418 -7.15 8.38 1.62
CA LEU A 418 -6.05 9.29 1.98
C LEU A 418 -6.54 10.46 2.84
N GLN A 419 -7.81 10.85 2.71
CA GLN A 419 -8.43 11.85 3.57
C GLN A 419 -8.48 11.40 5.03
N SER A 420 -8.86 10.15 5.31
CA SER A 420 -8.89 9.58 6.65
C SER A 420 -7.49 9.47 7.25
N PHE A 421 -6.50 9.07 6.44
CA PHE A 421 -5.10 9.05 6.85
C PHE A 421 -4.62 10.44 7.29
N THR A 422 -4.84 11.47 6.47
CA THR A 422 -4.45 12.85 6.78
C THR A 422 -5.16 13.37 8.02
N ALA A 423 -6.44 13.01 8.23
CA ALA A 423 -7.17 13.39 9.44
C ALA A 423 -6.55 12.77 10.71
N ILE A 424 -6.18 11.49 10.67
CA ILE A 424 -5.51 10.80 11.80
C ILE A 424 -4.13 11.40 12.06
N LEU A 425 -3.36 11.66 11.01
CA LEU A 425 -2.05 12.27 11.15
C LEU A 425 -2.14 13.68 11.73
N SER A 426 -3.04 14.51 11.20
CA SER A 426 -3.24 15.88 11.68
C SER A 426 -3.69 15.91 13.14
N THR A 427 -4.64 15.07 13.53
CA THR A 427 -5.12 15.02 14.92
C THR A 427 -4.02 14.55 15.87
N SER A 428 -3.25 13.52 15.48
CA SER A 428 -2.11 13.05 16.24
C SER A 428 -1.02 14.12 16.40
N MET A 429 -0.70 14.85 15.33
CA MET A 429 0.24 15.97 15.38
C MET A 429 -0.26 17.11 16.25
N SER A 430 -1.56 17.44 16.22
CA SER A 430 -2.14 18.45 17.11
C SER A 430 -2.00 18.06 18.59
N TYR A 431 -2.29 16.80 18.95
CA TYR A 431 -2.09 16.30 20.31
C TYR A 431 -0.61 16.29 20.70
N PHE A 432 0.26 15.89 19.79
CA PHE A 432 1.71 15.90 20.01
C PHE A 432 2.23 17.31 20.28
N THR A 433 1.86 18.30 19.44
CA THR A 433 2.25 19.70 19.64
C THR A 433 1.70 20.24 20.95
N LEU A 434 0.44 19.92 21.30
CA LEU A 434 -0.12 20.33 22.59
C LEU A 434 0.70 19.76 23.76
N LEU A 435 0.99 18.45 23.74
CA LEU A 435 1.79 17.80 24.77
C LEU A 435 3.18 18.44 24.87
N GLN A 436 3.82 18.69 23.72
CA GLN A 436 5.12 19.36 23.68
C GLN A 436 5.04 20.78 24.25
N THR A 437 4.00 21.56 23.94
CA THR A 437 3.85 22.91 24.51
C THR A 437 3.62 22.87 26.02
N VAL A 438 2.89 21.89 26.53
CA VAL A 438 2.66 21.74 27.97
C VAL A 438 3.93 21.31 28.69
N TYR A 439 4.72 20.40 28.11
CA TYR A 439 5.92 19.86 28.74
C TYR A 439 7.13 20.79 28.58
N ASN A 440 7.24 21.50 27.46
CA ASN A 440 8.34 22.41 27.15
C ASN A 440 8.00 23.88 27.44
N ALA A 441 6.85 24.18 28.05
CA ALA A 441 6.53 25.54 28.53
C ALA A 441 7.51 26.02 29.62
N ASP A 442 8.24 25.09 30.26
CA ASP A 442 9.14 25.39 31.38
C ASP A 442 10.65 25.39 31.00
N GLN A 443 11.02 25.16 29.74
CA GLN A 443 12.43 25.14 29.29
C GLN A 443 12.65 25.99 28.01
N GLU A 444 13.22 27.18 28.19
CA GLU A 444 13.37 28.20 27.14
C GLU A 444 14.52 27.95 26.13
N GLU A 445 15.35 26.92 26.29
CA GLU A 445 16.54 26.71 25.43
C GLU A 445 16.50 25.50 24.46
N ASP A 446 15.63 24.50 24.64
CA ASP A 446 15.65 23.26 23.82
C ASP A 446 14.72 23.24 22.59
N HIS A 447 14.07 24.36 22.29
CA HIS A 447 13.10 24.48 21.20
C HIS A 447 13.68 24.23 19.80
N LYS A 448 15.00 24.42 19.58
CA LYS A 448 15.64 24.30 18.27
C LYS A 448 16.10 22.87 17.94
N LEU A 449 16.52 22.09 18.94
CA LEU A 449 17.02 20.73 18.74
C LEU A 449 15.87 19.74 18.48
N THR A 450 14.78 19.87 19.25
CA THR A 450 13.56 19.05 19.07
C THR A 450 12.79 19.38 17.80
N MET A 451 12.65 20.67 17.44
CA MET A 451 12.08 21.06 16.13
C MET A 451 13.00 20.62 14.97
N GLY A 452 14.32 20.66 15.15
CA GLY A 452 15.29 20.10 14.20
C GLY A 452 15.11 18.61 13.99
N LEU A 453 14.90 17.83 15.06
CA LEU A 453 14.63 16.39 15.01
C LEU A 453 13.26 16.06 14.40
N LEU A 454 12.23 16.89 14.60
CA LEU A 454 10.92 16.76 13.96
C LEU A 454 10.94 17.08 12.46
N ILE A 455 11.68 18.11 12.06
CA ILE A 455 11.94 18.38 10.64
C ILE A 455 12.78 17.25 10.07
N LEU A 456 13.76 16.71 10.80
CA LEU A 456 14.51 15.52 10.39
C LEU A 456 13.61 14.29 10.28
N HIS A 457 12.60 14.14 11.14
CA HIS A 457 11.61 13.05 11.11
C HIS A 457 10.62 13.18 9.96
N TYR A 458 10.08 14.37 9.73
CA TYR A 458 9.21 14.67 8.60
C TYR A 458 10.00 14.53 7.30
N THR A 459 11.23 15.03 7.24
CA THR A 459 12.12 14.85 6.08
C THR A 459 12.68 13.44 5.96
N CYS A 460 12.82 12.65 7.04
CA CYS A 460 13.17 11.22 6.96
C CYS A 460 11.98 10.38 6.53
N PHE A 461 10.76 10.73 6.96
CA PHE A 461 9.53 10.08 6.50
C PHE A 461 9.23 10.44 5.05
N GLU A 462 9.38 11.70 4.66
CA GLU A 462 9.36 12.15 3.26
C GLU A 462 10.50 11.50 2.49
N HIS A 463 11.74 11.47 2.99
CA HIS A 463 12.83 10.75 2.32
C HIS A 463 12.61 9.25 2.29
N PHE A 464 11.94 8.65 3.26
CA PHE A 464 11.60 7.23 3.29
C PHE A 464 10.46 6.91 2.31
N LEU A 465 9.45 7.77 2.23
CA LEU A 465 8.40 7.75 1.20
C LEU A 465 9.00 8.01 -0.18
N ILE A 466 9.94 8.95 -0.32
CA ILE A 466 10.70 9.25 -1.53
C ILE A 466 11.63 8.10 -1.86
N ILE A 467 12.26 7.42 -0.89
CA ILE A 467 13.09 6.23 -1.09
C ILE A 467 12.19 5.08 -1.53
N ILE A 468 11.01 4.87 -0.95
CA ILE A 468 10.02 3.89 -1.41
C ILE A 468 9.51 4.22 -2.81
N THR A 469 9.25 5.49 -3.10
CA THR A 469 8.76 6.00 -4.39
C THR A 469 9.86 6.01 -5.46
N ASN A 470 11.12 6.20 -5.07
CA ASN A 470 12.31 6.13 -5.92
C ASN A 470 12.79 4.69 -6.08
N LEU A 471 12.64 3.81 -5.09
CA LEU A 471 12.77 2.36 -5.26
C LEU A 471 11.69 1.86 -6.21
N ARG A 472 10.47 2.40 -6.15
CA ARG A 472 9.44 2.17 -7.16
C ARG A 472 9.90 2.65 -8.54
N ALA A 473 10.51 3.82 -8.67
CA ALA A 473 11.09 4.29 -9.94
C ALA A 473 12.27 3.42 -10.43
N PHE A 474 13.11 2.92 -9.53
CA PHE A 474 14.29 2.09 -9.84
C PHE A 474 13.91 0.65 -10.20
N ILE A 475 12.92 0.07 -9.50
CA ILE A 475 12.37 -1.26 -9.79
C ILE A 475 11.52 -1.25 -11.07
N CYS A 476 10.86 -0.12 -11.39
CA CYS A 476 10.06 0.05 -12.61
C CYS A 476 10.88 0.46 -13.86
N MET A 477 12.21 0.62 -13.77
CA MET A 477 13.01 0.93 -14.96
C MET A 477 13.14 -0.29 -15.89
N PRO A 478 12.84 -0.16 -17.20
CA PRO A 478 13.12 -1.20 -18.18
C PRO A 478 14.62 -1.58 -18.17
N LYS A 479 14.95 -2.88 -18.32
CA LYS A 479 16.34 -3.40 -18.31
C LYS A 479 17.30 -2.63 -19.26
N ALA A 480 16.79 -2.07 -20.36
CA ALA A 480 17.56 -1.23 -21.28
C ALA A 480 18.12 0.04 -20.63
N ASN A 481 17.39 0.65 -19.69
CA ASN A 481 17.83 1.84 -18.95
C ASN A 481 18.79 1.50 -17.80
N ILE A 482 18.67 0.30 -17.20
CA ILE A 482 19.59 -0.20 -16.17
C ILE A 482 21.00 -0.38 -16.76
N ASN A 483 21.11 -0.92 -17.99
CA ASN A 483 22.41 -1.06 -18.67
C ASN A 483 23.02 0.30 -19.04
N LYS A 484 22.17 1.28 -19.41
CA LYS A 484 22.60 2.66 -19.69
C LYS A 484 23.09 3.37 -18.42
N LEU A 485 22.44 3.14 -17.28
CA LEU A 485 22.88 3.61 -15.97
C LEU A 485 24.20 2.94 -15.54
N ARG A 486 24.36 1.63 -15.79
CA ARG A 486 25.60 0.88 -15.52
C ARG A 486 26.79 1.41 -16.34
N SER A 487 26.58 1.78 -17.60
CA SER A 487 27.61 2.41 -18.44
C SER A 487 27.94 3.86 -18.03
N LEU A 488 27.04 4.54 -17.32
CA LEU A 488 27.24 5.89 -16.78
C LEU A 488 27.89 5.89 -15.38
N ILE A 489 27.80 4.80 -14.63
CA ILE A 489 28.41 4.63 -13.29
C ILE A 489 29.82 4.02 -13.38
N LEU A 490 30.13 3.25 -14.43
CA LEU A 490 31.47 2.70 -14.65
C LEU A 490 32.63 3.72 -14.67
N PRO A 491 32.46 5.00 -15.09
CA PRO A 491 33.53 5.99 -15.01
C PRO A 491 33.78 6.53 -13.60
N LEU A 492 32.87 6.32 -12.62
CA LEU A 492 33.04 6.85 -11.26
C LEU A 492 33.99 5.99 -10.40
N ASN A 493 34.07 4.68 -10.65
CA ASN A 493 35.02 3.83 -9.93
C ASN A 493 36.49 4.07 -10.35
N LEU A 494 36.73 4.61 -11.56
CA LEU A 494 38.06 4.98 -12.02
C LEU A 494 38.57 6.32 -11.45
N ILE A 495 37.69 7.11 -10.81
CA ILE A 495 38.06 8.40 -10.20
C ILE A 495 38.38 8.24 -8.70
N LEU A 496 37.89 7.17 -8.05
CA LEU A 496 38.12 6.91 -6.62
C LEU A 496 39.43 6.15 -6.31
N ASP A 497 40.07 5.51 -7.29
CA ASP A 497 41.34 4.79 -7.09
C ASP A 497 42.60 5.67 -7.20
N ASN A 498 42.47 6.96 -7.56
CA ASN A 498 43.60 7.87 -7.76
C ASN A 498 43.73 9.00 -6.72
N SER A 499 43.05 8.92 -5.57
CA SER A 499 43.18 9.93 -4.50
C SER A 499 43.94 9.42 -3.27
N SER A 500 45.17 8.95 -3.46
CA SER A 500 46.17 8.94 -2.40
C SER A 500 47.21 10.02 -2.68
N GLY A 501 46.94 11.22 -2.16
CA GLY A 501 47.83 12.38 -2.21
C GLY A 501 47.32 13.48 -3.12
N ILE A 502 46.85 14.58 -2.53
CA ILE A 502 47.24 15.96 -2.84
C ILE A 502 46.46 16.91 -1.91
N SER A 503 47.20 17.87 -1.38
CA SER A 503 46.90 18.88 -0.39
C SER A 503 45.85 19.93 -0.80
N VAL A 504 45.19 20.46 0.22
CA VAL A 504 44.25 21.59 0.22
C VAL A 504 44.84 22.85 -0.43
N THR A 505 44.11 23.43 -1.40
CA THR A 505 44.01 24.89 -1.60
C THR A 505 42.66 25.24 -2.25
N SER A 506 42.05 26.31 -1.78
CA SER A 506 40.78 26.89 -2.25
C SER A 506 40.84 27.34 -3.71
N ASP A 507 39.88 26.90 -4.51
CA ASP A 507 39.14 27.66 -5.54
C ASP A 507 38.66 26.73 -6.68
N ASN A 508 37.43 26.99 -7.16
CA ASN A 508 36.79 26.43 -8.35
C ASN A 508 36.35 24.96 -8.34
N ILE A 509 35.10 24.70 -7.91
CA ILE A 509 34.25 23.69 -8.55
C ILE A 509 32.84 24.26 -8.76
N SER A 510 32.59 24.72 -9.99
CA SER A 510 31.26 24.87 -10.55
C SER A 510 31.03 23.76 -11.58
N MET A 511 29.78 23.32 -11.73
CA MET A 511 29.25 22.39 -12.74
C MET A 511 29.41 20.87 -12.53
N ARG A 512 28.32 20.22 -12.08
CA ARG A 512 27.43 19.38 -12.92
C ARG A 512 26.42 18.61 -12.06
N LEU A 513 25.27 19.21 -11.76
CA LEU A 513 24.07 18.51 -11.29
C LEU A 513 22.85 19.29 -11.78
N VAL A 514 22.43 19.08 -13.02
CA VAL A 514 21.16 19.61 -13.53
C VAL A 514 20.52 18.57 -14.48
N ASN A 515 19.27 18.25 -14.14
CA ASN A 515 18.17 17.72 -14.97
C ASN A 515 18.01 16.21 -15.21
N SER A 516 17.16 15.60 -14.37
CA SER A 516 16.10 14.70 -14.87
C SER A 516 14.81 14.81 -14.04
N SER A 517 14.18 15.99 -14.00
CA SER A 517 12.84 16.15 -13.43
C SER A 517 12.08 17.29 -14.11
N ALA A 518 11.74 17.12 -15.39
CA ALA A 518 10.71 17.91 -16.07
C ALA A 518 10.45 17.36 -17.47
N ARG A 519 9.42 16.50 -17.63
CA ARG A 519 8.46 16.51 -18.75
C ARG A 519 7.55 15.29 -18.68
N CYS A 520 6.27 15.53 -18.41
CA CYS A 520 5.13 14.93 -19.09
C CYS A 520 3.85 15.70 -18.68
N PHE A 521 3.79 16.98 -19.05
CA PHE A 521 2.52 17.64 -19.38
C PHE A 521 2.48 17.78 -20.90
N SER A 522 1.37 17.35 -21.48
CA SER A 522 1.07 17.23 -22.90
C SER A 522 0.86 18.59 -23.59
N PHE A 523 1.53 18.83 -24.72
CA PHE A 523 1.05 19.69 -25.79
C PHE A 523 1.40 19.05 -27.15
N GLY A 524 0.54 19.26 -28.15
CA GLY A 524 0.46 18.56 -29.44
C GLY A 524 1.66 18.72 -30.40
N PRO A 525 1.54 18.25 -31.65
CA PRO A 525 2.68 17.95 -32.53
C PRO A 525 3.40 19.22 -33.02
N PRO A 526 4.69 19.11 -33.41
CA PRO A 526 5.59 20.25 -33.49
C PRO A 526 5.49 21.00 -34.81
N SER A 527 5.44 22.34 -34.73
CA SER A 527 5.90 23.24 -35.80
C SER A 527 7.35 23.62 -35.53
N ASN A 528 8.21 23.43 -36.53
CA ASN A 528 9.66 23.67 -36.51
C ASN A 528 10.01 25.14 -36.26
N GLU A 529 10.41 25.51 -35.04
CA GLU A 529 11.28 26.66 -34.80
C GLU A 529 12.26 26.35 -33.65
N THR A 530 13.54 26.29 -33.95
CA THR A 530 14.63 26.05 -32.99
C THR A 530 14.96 27.35 -32.25
N MET A 531 14.66 27.42 -30.95
CA MET A 531 15.06 28.53 -30.08
C MET A 531 16.57 28.52 -29.84
N SER A 532 17.24 29.66 -29.97
CA SER A 532 18.70 29.76 -29.94
C SER A 532 19.26 29.75 -28.50
N SER A 533 20.50 29.28 -28.34
CA SER A 533 21.19 29.15 -27.04
C SER A 533 21.30 30.46 -26.24
N ASN A 534 21.20 31.61 -26.92
CA ASN A 534 21.28 32.93 -26.29
C ASN A 534 19.99 33.32 -25.54
N ASP A 535 18.83 32.84 -25.99
CA ASP A 535 17.54 33.12 -25.35
C ASP A 535 17.39 32.36 -24.03
N LEU A 536 17.94 31.15 -23.97
CA LEU A 536 17.99 30.34 -22.75
C LEU A 536 18.93 30.96 -21.69
N TYR A 537 20.01 31.60 -22.13
CA TYR A 537 20.97 32.27 -21.24
C TYR A 537 20.38 33.56 -20.63
N ALA A 538 19.58 34.30 -21.39
CA ALA A 538 18.88 35.48 -20.91
C ALA A 538 17.83 35.13 -19.83
N VAL A 539 17.04 34.06 -20.05
CA VAL A 539 16.05 33.59 -19.07
C VAL A 539 16.72 33.09 -17.78
N LEU A 540 17.84 32.38 -17.88
CA LEU A 540 18.59 31.91 -16.71
C LEU A 540 19.24 33.05 -15.91
N GLN A 541 19.72 34.11 -16.57
CA GLN A 541 20.18 35.31 -15.85
C GLN A 541 19.04 36.05 -15.14
N GLN A 542 17.84 36.05 -15.72
CA GLN A 542 16.66 36.69 -15.13
C GLN A 542 16.17 35.91 -13.90
N ILE A 543 16.22 34.58 -13.92
CA ILE A 543 15.93 33.71 -12.76
C ILE A 543 16.99 33.88 -11.67
N LYS A 544 18.27 34.01 -12.03
CA LYS A 544 19.37 34.24 -11.08
C LYS A 544 19.27 35.61 -10.39
N ARG A 545 18.74 36.64 -11.09
CA ARG A 545 18.43 37.96 -10.50
C ARG A 545 17.26 37.92 -9.51
N LEU A 546 16.27 37.05 -9.72
CA LEU A 546 15.10 36.92 -8.84
C LEU A 546 15.38 36.11 -7.57
N SER A 547 16.35 35.18 -7.60
CA SER A 547 16.70 34.32 -6.47
C SER A 547 17.53 35.00 -5.37
N GLY A 548 18.08 36.19 -5.62
CA GLY A 548 19.17 36.78 -4.81
C GLY A 548 18.81 37.88 -3.80
N LYS A 549 17.54 38.25 -3.58
CA LYS A 549 17.21 39.39 -2.69
C LYS A 549 16.44 38.97 -1.43
N LYS A 550 17.13 39.02 -0.28
CA LYS A 550 16.62 38.98 1.11
C LYS A 550 15.57 40.06 1.46
N GLU A 551 15.12 40.86 0.51
CA GLU A 551 14.15 41.95 0.69
C GLU A 551 12.69 41.47 0.65
N LEU A 552 12.37 40.36 -0.01
CA LEU A 552 10.99 39.87 -0.17
C LEU A 552 10.34 39.39 1.14
N ILE A 553 11.14 38.88 2.09
CA ILE A 553 10.64 38.47 3.42
C ILE A 553 10.33 39.69 4.29
N LYS A 554 11.03 40.82 4.07
CA LYS A 554 10.77 42.08 4.77
C LYS A 554 9.52 42.78 4.25
N THR A 555 9.26 42.69 2.94
CA THR A 555 8.02 43.21 2.34
C THR A 555 6.80 42.37 2.75
N TRP A 556 6.95 41.05 2.88
CA TRP A 556 5.87 40.16 3.31
C TRP A 556 5.46 40.38 4.77
N ASN A 557 6.43 40.62 5.67
CA ASN A 557 6.15 40.91 7.09
C ASN A 557 5.56 42.31 7.33
N ASN A 558 5.75 43.27 6.42
CA ASN A 558 5.11 44.59 6.47
C ASN A 558 3.72 44.64 5.84
N LEU A 559 3.31 43.60 5.11
CA LEU A 559 1.95 43.43 4.59
C LEU A 559 1.06 42.56 5.51
N LEU A 560 1.66 41.93 6.53
CA LEU A 560 0.98 41.12 7.56
C LEU A 560 0.82 41.85 8.91
N LYS A 561 1.30 43.09 9.02
CA LYS A 561 0.92 44.08 10.03
C LYS A 561 0.02 45.11 9.38
#